data_AF-A0A9W7ETT0-F1
#
_entry.id   AF-A0A9W7ETT0-F1
#
_cell.length_a   1.000
_cell.length_b   1.000
_cell.length_c   1.000
_cell.angle_alpha   90.00
_cell.angle_beta   90.00
_cell.angle_gamma   90.00
#
_symmetry.space_group_name_H-M   'P 1'
#
loop_
_entity.id
_entity.type
_entity.pdbx_description
1 polymer ?
#
loop_
_entity_poly.entity_id
_entity_poly.type
_entity_poly.pdbx_seq_one_letter_code
_entity_poly.pdbx_strand_id
1 'polypeptide(L)'
;MSSSDPSDVNTLTFGSTLPSSSAYAIMSLSEVYLLLSSTSDSGNNSVLESCLNYSKRFNNLGNMSGISEMEKENRGRNIEDLKELLLQKTYKNKTTGEETRLHKYEASKFIDLMSLTSDPEEAVCLIPSLEGRFSNEDIGEILEFVKRCMRNFT
;
A
#
# COMPACT_ATOMS: atom_id res chain seq x y z
N MET A 1 -4.31 -35.29 0.58
CA MET A 1 -5.10 -34.23 1.23
C MET A 1 -4.15 -33.05 1.39
N SER A 2 -4.33 -32.00 0.60
CA SER A 2 -3.50 -30.80 0.66
C SER A 2 -3.74 -30.12 2.01
N SER A 3 -2.70 -29.93 2.80
CA SER A 3 -2.75 -29.09 4.00
C SER A 3 -3.10 -27.68 3.54
N SER A 4 -4.35 -27.27 3.71
CA SER A 4 -4.80 -25.90 3.46
C SER A 4 -4.04 -24.99 4.41
N ASP A 5 -3.01 -24.32 3.90
CA ASP A 5 -2.27 -23.29 4.61
C ASP A 5 -3.27 -22.21 5.06
N PRO A 6 -3.44 -21.95 6.37
CA PRO A 6 -4.46 -21.03 6.86
C PRO A 6 -4.01 -19.58 6.61
N SER A 7 -4.07 -19.12 5.37
CA SER A 7 -3.82 -17.73 5.01
C SER A 7 -5.10 -16.90 5.12
N ASP A 8 -5.06 -15.84 5.92
CA ASP A 8 -6.11 -14.84 6.03
C ASP A 8 -5.49 -13.44 6.21
N VAL A 9 -5.55 -12.64 5.15
CA VAL A 9 -4.99 -11.28 5.13
C VAL A 9 -5.74 -10.32 6.06
N ASN A 10 -7.00 -10.61 6.40
CA ASN A 10 -7.78 -9.78 7.32
C ASN A 10 -7.24 -9.84 8.75
N THR A 11 -6.51 -10.90 9.08
CA THR A 11 -5.87 -11.09 10.39
C THR A 11 -4.34 -11.02 10.30
N LEU A 12 -3.81 -10.58 9.15
CA LEU A 12 -2.37 -10.60 8.84
C LEU A 12 -1.74 -12.00 8.95
N THR A 13 -2.52 -13.03 8.73
CA THR A 13 -2.04 -14.41 8.70
C THR A 13 -1.65 -14.75 7.26
N PHE A 14 -0.35 -14.86 7.00
CA PHE A 14 0.18 -15.17 5.68
C PHE A 14 0.61 -16.63 5.61
N GLY A 15 0.39 -17.26 4.45
CA GLY A 15 0.78 -18.66 4.25
C GLY A 15 2.29 -18.88 4.38
N SER A 16 2.66 -20.09 4.76
CA SER A 16 4.03 -20.57 4.97
C SER A 16 4.96 -20.44 3.76
N THR A 17 4.40 -20.27 2.55
CA THR A 17 5.18 -20.04 1.33
C THR A 17 5.79 -18.64 1.24
N LEU A 18 5.26 -17.68 2.00
CA LEU A 18 5.86 -16.36 2.08
C LEU A 18 7.10 -16.42 2.98
N PRO A 19 8.23 -15.80 2.57
CA PRO A 19 9.40 -15.68 3.42
C PRO A 19 9.04 -15.08 4.78
N SER A 20 9.87 -15.30 5.80
CA SER A 20 9.74 -14.62 7.08
C SER A 20 9.55 -13.09 6.88
N SER A 21 8.76 -12.45 7.75
CA SER A 21 8.26 -11.06 7.63
C SER A 21 9.31 -10.00 7.23
N SER A 22 10.59 -10.23 7.53
CA SER A 22 11.70 -9.34 7.15
C SER A 22 12.12 -9.43 5.68
N ALA A 23 11.88 -10.55 4.99
CA ALA A 23 12.51 -10.85 3.69
C ALA A 23 11.65 -10.57 2.45
N TYR A 24 10.34 -10.34 2.59
CA TYR A 24 9.48 -9.99 1.46
C TYR A 24 9.10 -8.50 1.45
N ALA A 25 9.01 -7.95 0.25
CA ALA A 25 8.50 -6.62 -0.03
C ALA A 25 7.04 -6.74 -0.50
N ILE A 26 6.13 -6.01 0.13
CA ILE A 26 4.79 -5.76 -0.41
C ILE A 26 4.89 -4.50 -1.22
N MET A 27 4.39 -4.48 -2.45
CA MET A 27 4.36 -3.28 -3.31
C MET A 27 2.92 -2.83 -3.52
N SER A 28 2.73 -1.51 -3.51
CA SER A 28 1.53 -0.82 -3.98
C SER A 28 1.41 -0.92 -5.49
N LEU A 29 0.21 -0.69 -6.03
CA LEU A 29 -0.04 -0.64 -7.47
C LEU A 29 0.80 0.45 -8.16
N SER A 30 1.05 1.55 -7.47
CA SER A 30 1.93 2.64 -7.91
C SER A 30 3.38 2.17 -8.08
N GLU A 31 3.93 1.45 -7.10
CA GLU A 31 5.28 0.88 -7.16
C GLU A 31 5.39 -0.18 -8.27
N VAL A 32 4.38 -1.05 -8.39
CA VAL A 32 4.30 -2.06 -9.45
C VAL A 32 4.29 -1.41 -10.83
N TYR A 33 3.49 -0.36 -11.03
CA TYR A 33 3.44 0.35 -12.31
C TYR A 33 4.82 0.92 -12.70
N LEU A 34 5.49 1.60 -11.76
CA LEU A 34 6.81 2.18 -12.02
C LEU A 34 7.86 1.10 -12.36
N LEU A 35 7.86 0.00 -11.61
CA LEU A 35 8.76 -1.12 -11.86
C LEU A 35 8.51 -1.77 -13.23
N LEU A 36 7.24 -2.03 -13.57
CA LEU A 36 6.88 -2.66 -14.84
C LEU A 36 7.08 -1.71 -16.03
N SER A 37 6.86 -0.40 -15.84
CA SER A 37 7.04 0.59 -16.92
C SER A 37 8.51 0.83 -17.28
N SER A 38 9.43 0.58 -16.35
CA SER A 38 10.88 0.67 -16.58
C SER A 38 11.48 -0.62 -17.13
N THR A 39 10.72 -1.73 -17.15
CA THR A 39 11.17 -2.98 -17.78
C THR A 39 10.90 -2.92 -19.28
N SER A 40 11.95 -2.56 -20.04
CA SER A 40 11.90 -2.30 -21.49
C SER A 40 11.72 -3.53 -22.38
N ASP A 41 11.74 -4.75 -21.82
CA ASP A 41 11.57 -5.99 -22.57
C ASP A 41 10.70 -6.97 -21.78
N SER A 42 9.43 -7.07 -22.17
CA SER A 42 8.56 -8.16 -21.75
C SER A 42 8.02 -8.85 -22.99
N GLY A 43 8.89 -9.62 -23.65
CA GLY A 43 8.50 -10.42 -24.82
C GLY A 43 7.19 -11.16 -24.55
N ASN A 44 6.16 -10.89 -25.38
CA ASN A 44 4.85 -11.55 -25.44
C ASN A 44 4.32 -12.20 -24.14
N ASN A 45 4.45 -11.53 -23.00
CA ASN A 45 3.92 -12.03 -21.74
C ASN A 45 2.62 -11.32 -21.41
N SER A 46 1.51 -11.97 -21.75
CA SER A 46 0.16 -11.42 -21.55
C SER A 46 -0.16 -11.12 -20.09
N VAL A 47 0.48 -11.80 -19.13
CA VAL A 47 0.31 -11.55 -17.70
C VAL A 47 0.99 -10.24 -17.32
N LEU A 48 2.22 -10.02 -17.76
CA LEU A 48 2.93 -8.75 -17.51
C LEU A 48 2.20 -7.58 -18.13
N GLU A 49 1.71 -7.72 -19.36
CA GLU A 49 0.91 -6.68 -20.02
C GLU A 49 -0.39 -6.39 -19.25
N SER A 50 -1.08 -7.41 -18.77
CA SER A 50 -2.29 -7.25 -17.95
C SER A 50 -1.99 -6.55 -16.62
N CYS A 51 -0.90 -6.94 -15.94
CA CYS A 51 -0.45 -6.31 -14.70
C CYS A 51 -0.06 -4.85 -14.92
N LEU A 52 0.66 -4.53 -16.00
CA LEU A 52 1.03 -3.17 -16.36
C LEU A 52 -0.21 -2.33 -16.63
N ASN A 53 -1.15 -2.83 -17.43
CA ASN A 53 -2.38 -2.10 -17.76
C ASN A 53 -3.27 -1.89 -16.52
N TYR A 54 -3.39 -2.90 -15.66
CA TYR A 54 -4.13 -2.80 -14.41
C TYR A 54 -3.51 -1.77 -13.46
N SER A 55 -2.20 -1.88 -13.19
CA SER A 55 -1.48 -0.97 -12.32
C SER A 55 -1.45 0.46 -12.88
N LYS A 56 -1.34 0.64 -14.20
CA LYS A 56 -1.46 1.95 -14.87
C LYS A 56 -2.81 2.60 -14.64
N ARG A 57 -3.90 1.81 -14.61
CA ARG A 57 -5.26 2.32 -14.48
C ARG A 57 -5.65 2.64 -13.04
N PHE A 58 -5.18 1.84 -12.08
CA PHE A 58 -5.63 1.88 -10.69
C PHE A 58 -4.57 2.36 -9.70
N ASN A 59 -3.42 2.87 -10.16
CA ASN A 59 -2.47 3.52 -9.27
C ASN A 59 -3.01 4.88 -8.79
N ASN A 60 -2.46 5.34 -7.68
CA ASN A 60 -2.76 6.64 -7.08
C ASN A 60 -1.71 7.73 -7.43
N LEU A 61 -0.90 7.50 -8.47
CA LEU A 61 0.03 8.49 -9.01
C LEU A 61 -0.61 9.44 -10.02
N GLY A 62 -1.90 9.29 -10.32
CA GLY A 62 -2.60 10.07 -11.32
C GLY A 62 -2.24 9.67 -12.76
N ASN A 63 -2.64 10.49 -13.73
CA ASN A 63 -2.33 10.19 -15.13
C ASN A 63 -0.84 10.41 -15.43
N MET A 64 -0.11 9.32 -15.66
CA MET A 64 1.32 9.32 -16.01
C MET A 64 1.58 9.48 -17.51
N SER A 65 0.54 9.66 -18.34
CA SER A 65 0.70 9.92 -19.77
C SER A 65 1.13 11.36 -20.02
N GLY A 66 2.27 11.55 -20.69
CA GLY A 66 2.73 12.88 -21.10
C GLY A 66 3.56 13.65 -20.07
N ILE A 67 3.82 13.07 -18.89
CA ILE A 67 4.82 13.59 -17.95
C ILE A 67 6.21 13.03 -18.26
N SER A 68 7.25 13.79 -17.93
CA SER A 68 8.65 13.41 -18.15
C SER A 68 9.08 12.22 -17.27
N GLU A 69 10.13 11.50 -17.67
CA GLU A 69 10.71 10.43 -16.84
C GLU A 69 11.17 10.94 -15.47
N MET A 70 11.72 12.16 -15.41
CA MET A 70 12.10 12.80 -14.16
C MET A 70 10.90 13.01 -13.22
N GLU A 71 9.73 13.40 -13.75
CA GLU A 71 8.52 13.54 -12.96
C GLU A 71 7.99 12.18 -12.47
N LYS A 72 8.08 11.13 -13.31
CA LYS A 72 7.73 9.76 -12.90
C LYS A 72 8.60 9.28 -11.75
N GLU A 73 9.92 9.50 -11.84
CA GLU A 73 10.86 9.16 -10.77
C GLU A 73 10.58 9.93 -9.48
N ASN A 74 10.31 11.24 -9.56
CA ASN A 74 9.94 12.06 -8.40
C ASN A 74 8.67 11.54 -7.73
N ARG A 75 7.65 11.20 -8.53
CA ARG A 75 6.41 10.60 -8.03
C ARG A 75 6.67 9.24 -7.37
N GLY A 76 7.55 8.42 -7.94
CA GLY A 76 7.98 7.16 -7.35
C GLY A 76 8.64 7.31 -5.99
N ARG A 77 9.63 8.21 -5.89
CA ARG A 77 10.29 8.52 -4.61
C ARG A 77 9.29 8.99 -3.55
N ASN A 78 8.35 9.86 -3.91
CA ASN A 78 7.33 10.33 -2.97
C ASN A 78 6.42 9.19 -2.44
N ILE A 79 6.13 8.17 -3.24
CA ILE A 79 5.35 6.99 -2.79
C ILE A 79 6.19 6.11 -1.87
N GLU A 80 7.46 5.89 -2.20
CA GLU A 80 8.39 5.14 -1.36
C GLU A 80 8.56 5.83 0.00
N ASP A 81 8.80 7.13 0.01
CA ASP A 81 8.91 7.95 1.22
C ASP A 81 7.62 7.91 2.05
N LEU A 82 6.45 8.06 1.42
CA LEU A 82 5.15 7.95 2.08
C LEU A 82 5.03 6.60 2.82
N LYS A 83 5.35 5.52 2.12
CA LYS A 83 5.24 4.17 2.67
C LYS A 83 6.23 3.94 3.80
N GLU A 84 7.48 4.39 3.66
CA GLU A 84 8.48 4.29 4.71
C GLU A 84 8.03 5.06 5.96
N LEU A 85 7.53 6.27 5.81
CA LEU A 85 7.01 7.09 6.92
C LEU A 85 5.81 6.42 7.62
N LEU A 86 4.90 5.81 6.85
CA LEU A 86 3.78 5.03 7.42
C LEU A 86 4.28 3.85 8.27
N LEU A 87 5.35 3.18 7.85
CA LEU A 87 5.91 2.02 8.55
C LEU A 87 6.76 2.40 9.77
N GLN A 88 7.39 3.57 9.76
CA GLN A 88 8.18 4.07 10.89
C GLN A 88 7.29 4.63 12.01
N LYS A 89 6.10 5.15 11.68
CA LYS A 89 5.20 5.76 12.67
C LYS A 89 4.68 4.70 13.65
N THR A 90 4.78 5.03 14.94
CA THR A 90 4.30 4.21 16.05
C THR A 90 3.11 4.90 16.70
N TYR A 91 2.04 4.14 16.93
CA TYR A 91 0.79 4.60 17.53
C TYR A 91 0.68 3.99 18.91
N LYS A 92 0.35 4.80 19.90
CA LYS A 92 0.25 4.35 21.28
C LYS A 92 -1.21 4.29 21.70
N ASN A 93 -1.67 3.09 22.03
CA ASN A 93 -2.99 2.91 22.58
C ASN A 93 -3.09 3.67 23.92
N LYS A 94 -4.02 4.62 24.02
CA LYS A 94 -4.16 5.50 25.19
C LYS A 94 -4.61 4.74 26.45
N THR A 95 -5.25 3.59 26.29
CA THR A 95 -5.80 2.79 27.39
C THR A 95 -4.84 1.72 27.86
N THR A 96 -4.21 0.97 26.95
CA THR A 96 -3.28 -0.12 27.30
C THR A 96 -1.83 0.33 27.38
N GLY A 97 -1.50 1.48 26.77
CA GLY A 97 -0.14 1.95 26.62
C GLY A 97 0.68 1.17 25.58
N GLU A 98 0.06 0.20 24.91
CA GLU A 98 0.70 -0.65 23.91
C GLU A 98 1.03 0.15 22.65
N GLU A 99 2.24 -0.08 22.13
CA GLU A 99 2.71 0.52 20.89
C GLU A 99 2.41 -0.40 19.72
N THR A 100 1.68 0.13 18.73
CA THR A 100 1.30 -0.57 17.51
C THR A 100 1.88 0.14 16.30
N ARG A 101 2.27 -0.63 15.29
CA ARG A 101 2.73 -0.13 13.98
C ARG A 101 1.90 -0.76 12.88
N LEU A 102 1.87 -0.09 11.73
CA LEU A 102 1.28 -0.64 10.53
C LEU A 102 2.13 -1.82 10.03
N HIS A 103 1.46 -2.88 9.61
CA HIS A 103 2.09 -3.94 8.85
C HIS A 103 2.37 -3.45 7.42
N LYS A 104 3.40 -4.02 6.76
CA LYS A 104 3.74 -3.72 5.34
C LYS A 104 2.53 -3.80 4.40
N TYR A 105 1.63 -4.75 4.68
CA TYR A 105 0.38 -4.94 3.94
C TYR A 105 -0.56 -3.75 4.10
N GLU A 106 -0.80 -3.34 5.33
CA GLU A 106 -1.73 -2.27 5.67
C GLU A 106 -1.26 -0.94 5.08
N ALA A 107 0.03 -0.62 5.20
CA ALA A 107 0.61 0.58 4.58
C ALA A 107 0.40 0.60 3.06
N SER A 108 0.59 -0.55 2.38
CA SER A 108 0.31 -0.66 0.95
C SER A 108 -1.17 -0.46 0.64
N LYS A 109 -2.07 -1.01 1.46
CA LYS A 109 -3.52 -0.86 1.26
C LYS A 109 -4.02 0.56 1.50
N PHE A 110 -3.43 1.29 2.45
CA PHE A 110 -3.67 2.72 2.58
C PHE A 110 -3.33 3.48 1.29
N ILE A 111 -2.20 3.15 0.66
CA ILE A 111 -1.75 3.78 -0.58
C ILE A 111 -2.63 3.38 -1.77
N ASP A 112 -3.12 2.13 -1.84
CA ASP A 112 -3.87 1.62 -2.99
C ASP A 112 -5.36 1.94 -2.94
N LEU A 113 -5.98 1.88 -1.75
CA LEU A 113 -7.44 1.87 -1.61
C LEU A 113 -8.01 3.21 -1.17
N MET A 114 -7.24 4.03 -0.45
CA MET A 114 -7.79 5.25 0.15
C MET A 114 -7.84 6.39 -0.85
N SER A 115 -8.90 7.19 -0.73
CA SER A 115 -9.14 8.37 -1.54
C SER A 115 -9.07 9.64 -0.70
N LEU A 116 -9.15 10.80 -1.36
CA LEU A 116 -9.22 12.11 -0.67
C LEU A 116 -10.46 12.25 0.23
N THR A 117 -11.50 11.47 -0.03
CA THR A 117 -12.77 11.47 0.71
C THR A 117 -12.87 10.36 1.74
N SER A 118 -11.87 9.46 1.83
CA SER A 118 -11.94 8.33 2.73
C SER A 118 -11.95 8.72 4.20
N ASP A 119 -12.70 7.97 4.99
CA ASP A 119 -12.86 8.15 6.43
C ASP A 119 -12.39 6.91 7.21
N PRO A 120 -12.24 6.99 8.55
CA PRO A 120 -11.75 5.87 9.34
C PRO A 120 -12.63 4.62 9.26
N GLU A 121 -13.95 4.76 9.10
CA GLU A 121 -14.87 3.63 9.02
C GLU A 121 -14.65 2.85 7.70
N GLU A 122 -14.53 3.58 6.58
CA GLU A 122 -14.17 2.99 5.29
C GLU A 122 -12.82 2.27 5.37
N ALA A 123 -11.81 2.87 6.01
CA ALA A 123 -10.49 2.27 6.13
C ALA A 123 -10.52 0.95 6.91
N VAL A 124 -11.26 0.86 8.01
CA VAL A 124 -11.43 -0.39 8.79
C VAL A 124 -12.21 -1.42 7.99
N CYS A 125 -13.26 -1.00 7.27
CA CYS A 125 -14.06 -1.90 6.44
C CYS A 125 -13.23 -2.53 5.31
N LEU A 126 -12.35 -1.76 4.68
CA LEU A 126 -11.49 -2.22 3.58
C LEU A 126 -10.20 -2.89 4.06
N ILE A 127 -9.74 -2.61 5.27
CA ILE A 127 -8.53 -3.17 5.89
C ILE A 127 -8.88 -3.68 7.30
N PRO A 128 -9.55 -4.85 7.41
CA PRO A 128 -10.08 -5.33 8.69
C PRO A 128 -9.01 -5.60 9.75
N SER A 129 -7.76 -5.80 9.36
CA SER A 129 -6.65 -5.99 10.29
C SER A 129 -6.35 -4.76 11.16
N LEU A 130 -6.91 -3.61 10.84
CA LEU A 130 -6.84 -2.39 11.66
C LEU A 130 -7.77 -2.45 12.87
N GLU A 131 -8.84 -3.24 12.80
CA GLU A 131 -9.87 -3.31 13.84
C GLU A 131 -9.27 -3.76 15.17
N GLY A 132 -9.55 -3.01 16.24
CA GLY A 132 -9.02 -3.27 17.58
C GLY A 132 -7.54 -2.95 17.77
N ARG A 133 -6.77 -2.70 16.71
CA ARG A 133 -5.35 -2.33 16.76
C ARG A 133 -5.11 -0.82 16.74
N PHE A 134 -5.97 -0.08 16.07
CA PHE A 134 -5.88 1.38 15.96
C PHE A 134 -7.18 2.03 16.40
N SER A 135 -7.07 3.21 17.03
CA SER A 135 -8.25 4.05 17.28
C SER A 135 -8.69 4.78 16.00
N ASN A 136 -9.94 5.23 15.95
CA ASN A 136 -10.42 6.04 14.83
C ASN A 136 -9.62 7.34 14.68
N GLU A 137 -9.11 7.90 15.78
CA GLU A 137 -8.21 9.04 15.76
C GLU A 137 -6.87 8.70 15.09
N ASP A 138 -6.27 7.56 15.44
CA ASP A 138 -5.01 7.10 14.81
C ASP A 138 -5.19 6.88 13.30
N ILE A 139 -6.29 6.23 12.90
CA ILE A 139 -6.63 6.01 11.49
C ILE A 139 -6.90 7.34 10.78
N GLY A 140 -7.59 8.28 11.44
CA GLY A 140 -7.79 9.63 10.92
C GLY A 140 -6.47 10.35 10.64
N GLU A 141 -5.49 10.24 11.55
CA GLU A 141 -4.15 10.79 11.32
C GLU A 141 -3.43 10.13 10.15
N ILE A 142 -3.53 8.81 10.01
CA ILE A 142 -2.96 8.07 8.86
C ILE A 142 -3.57 8.58 7.57
N LEU A 143 -4.91 8.68 7.52
CA LEU A 143 -5.64 9.13 6.34
C LEU A 143 -5.25 10.57 5.97
N GLU A 144 -5.19 11.50 6.92
CA GLU A 144 -4.76 12.87 6.63
C GLU A 144 -3.33 12.93 6.07
N PHE A 145 -2.44 12.07 6.57
CA PHE A 145 -1.08 11.97 6.04
C PHE A 145 -1.07 11.44 4.60
N VAL A 146 -1.78 10.35 4.31
CA VAL A 146 -1.92 9.78 2.97
C VAL A 146 -2.53 10.79 2.00
N LYS A 147 -3.62 11.45 2.40
CA LYS A 147 -4.30 12.49 1.60
C LYS A 147 -3.36 13.65 1.28
N ARG A 148 -2.58 14.11 2.25
CA ARG A 148 -1.61 15.19 2.05
C ARG A 148 -0.58 14.82 0.98
N CYS A 149 -0.08 13.59 0.99
CA CYS A 149 0.85 13.13 -0.03
C CYS A 149 0.17 12.96 -1.41
N MET A 150 -1.05 12.42 -1.44
CA MET A 150 -1.81 12.23 -2.69
C MET A 150 -2.15 13.54 -3.41
N ARG A 151 -2.43 14.62 -2.67
CA ARG A 151 -2.67 15.95 -3.25
C ARG A 151 -1.48 16.49 -4.05
N ASN A 152 -0.27 15.98 -3.83
CA ASN A 152 0.91 16.37 -4.59
C ASN A 152 0.99 15.65 -5.96
N PHE A 153 0.11 14.69 -6.24
CA PHE A 153 0.10 13.90 -7.48
C PHE A 153 -1.03 14.27 -8.44
N THR A 154 -2.11 14.85 -7.93
CA THR A 154 -3.30 15.33 -8.67
C THR A 154 -3.14 16.74 -9.16
#